data_AF-A0A7Y1U3Z0-F1
#
_entry.id   AF-A0A7Y1U3Z0-F1
#
_cell.length_a   1.000
_cell.length_b   1.000
_cell.length_c   1.000
_cell.angle_alpha   90.00
_cell.angle_beta   90.00
_cell.angle_gamma   90.00
#
_symmetry.space_group_name_H-M   'P 1'
#
loop_
_entity.id
_entity.type
_entity.pdbx_description
1 polymer ?
#
loop_
_entity_poly.entity_id
_entity_poly.type
_entity_poly.pdbx_seq_one_letter_code
_entity_poly.pdbx_strand_id
1 'polypeptide(L)'
;MHANQTAGLVCAHNHFYSALARGMPAPPRTPTNFPEILELVWWRLDRALDLDTIYHSAKLSALTALESGCTAVIDHHESPNAIDGSLSVIADACAEVGVRVNCTYGVTDRHGP
;
A
#
# COMPACT_ATOMS: atom_id res chain seq x y z
N MET A 1 15.90 -14.82 -24.35
CA MET A 1 14.66 -14.00 -24.39
C MET A 1 14.20 -13.93 -25.83
N HIS A 2 12.92 -14.11 -26.10
CA HIS A 2 12.36 -13.92 -27.44
C HIS A 2 12.28 -12.42 -27.78
N ALA A 3 12.17 -12.08 -29.07
CA ALA A 3 12.24 -10.69 -29.57
C ALA A 3 11.22 -9.71 -28.95
N ASN A 4 10.18 -10.21 -28.28
CA ASN A 4 9.13 -9.41 -27.63
C ASN A 4 8.94 -9.77 -26.14
N GLN A 5 10.00 -10.21 -25.46
CA GLN A 5 9.95 -10.56 -24.04
C GLN A 5 10.92 -9.68 -23.25
N THR A 6 10.40 -8.96 -22.26
CA THR A 6 11.20 -8.18 -21.31
C THR A 6 11.26 -8.87 -19.95
N ALA A 7 12.19 -8.43 -19.10
CA ALA A 7 12.13 -8.76 -17.68
C ALA A 7 10.91 -8.08 -17.02
N GLY A 8 10.40 -8.69 -15.96
CA GLY A 8 9.35 -8.07 -15.15
C GLY A 8 9.86 -6.82 -14.43
N LEU A 9 9.03 -5.79 -14.33
CA LEU A 9 9.39 -4.54 -13.67
C LEU A 9 9.44 -4.73 -12.15
N VAL A 10 10.22 -3.86 -11.49
CA VAL A 10 10.28 -3.73 -10.02
C VAL A 10 9.75 -2.36 -9.63
N CYS A 11 8.68 -2.32 -8.85
CA CYS A 11 8.19 -1.10 -8.24
C CYS A 11 8.95 -0.88 -6.93
N ALA A 12 9.89 0.07 -6.95
CA ALA A 12 10.79 0.31 -5.82
C ALA A 12 10.13 0.98 -4.61
N HIS A 13 8.90 1.49 -4.76
CA HIS A 13 8.14 2.12 -3.68
C HIS A 13 6.64 2.14 -4.01
N ASN A 14 5.82 1.60 -3.13
CA ASN A 14 4.36 1.69 -3.20
C ASN A 14 3.76 1.79 -1.80
N HIS A 15 2.49 2.19 -1.71
CA HIS A 15 1.67 2.15 -0.51
C HIS A 15 0.40 1.34 -0.81
N PHE A 16 0.47 0.02 -0.64
CA PHE A 16 -0.64 -0.89 -0.97
C PHE A 16 -1.91 -0.59 -0.20
N TYR A 17 -1.82 -0.06 1.02
CA TYR A 17 -2.98 0.31 1.82
C TYR A 17 -3.84 1.43 1.19
N SER A 18 -3.32 2.13 0.18
CA SER A 18 -4.02 3.23 -0.50
C SER A 18 -4.92 2.77 -1.66
N ALA A 19 -4.87 1.51 -2.07
CA ALA A 19 -5.58 1.02 -3.27
C ALA A 19 -7.10 1.23 -3.22
N LEU A 20 -7.67 1.01 -2.02
CA LEU A 20 -9.09 1.20 -1.72
C LEU A 20 -9.47 2.65 -1.40
N ALA A 21 -8.49 3.56 -1.33
CA ALA A 21 -8.76 4.99 -1.14
C ALA A 21 -9.30 5.66 -2.42
N ARG A 22 -9.17 5.02 -3.58
CA ARG A 22 -9.71 5.53 -4.85
C ARG A 22 -11.23 5.64 -4.77
N GLY A 23 -11.74 6.87 -4.90
CA GLY A 23 -13.17 7.15 -4.78
C GLY A 23 -13.64 7.51 -3.38
N MET A 24 -12.74 7.63 -2.39
CA MET A 24 -13.08 8.20 -1.09
C MET A 24 -13.60 9.65 -1.23
N PRO A 25 -14.49 10.10 -0.31
CA PRO A 25 -14.93 11.49 -0.26
C PRO A 25 -13.75 12.46 -0.19
N ALA A 26 -13.94 13.65 -0.77
CA ALA A 26 -12.94 14.70 -0.70
C ALA A 26 -12.65 15.09 0.77
N PRO A 27 -11.39 15.47 1.10
CA PRO A 27 -11.08 16.03 2.41
C PRO A 27 -11.85 17.34 2.66
N PRO A 28 -11.95 17.81 3.92
CA PRO A 28 -12.67 19.05 4.26
C PRO A 28 -12.23 20.29 3.48
N ARG A 29 -11.00 20.30 2.96
CA ARG A 29 -10.46 21.31 2.06
C ARG A 29 -9.40 20.70 1.15
N THR A 30 -9.16 21.32 -0.01
CA THR A 30 -8.08 20.91 -0.91
C THR A 30 -6.72 21.15 -0.23
N PRO A 31 -5.87 20.11 -0.06
CA PRO A 31 -4.52 20.30 0.42
C PRO A 31 -3.67 21.03 -0.62
N THR A 32 -2.86 21.97 -0.15
CA THR A 32 -1.99 22.85 -0.96
C THR A 32 -0.51 22.53 -0.80
N ASN A 33 -0.17 21.66 0.14
CA ASN A 33 1.19 21.21 0.41
C ASN A 33 1.19 19.77 0.92
N PHE A 34 2.40 19.20 1.06
CA PHE A 34 2.58 17.81 1.44
C PHE A 34 2.09 17.48 2.87
N PRO A 35 2.45 18.25 3.92
CA PRO A 35 1.86 18.06 5.25
C PRO A 35 0.33 18.07 5.27
N GLU A 36 -0.29 18.95 4.50
CA GLU A 36 -1.76 19.03 4.46
C GLU A 36 -2.41 17.77 3.89
N ILE A 37 -1.88 17.17 2.81
CA ILE A 37 -2.46 15.92 2.28
C ILE A 37 -2.26 14.76 3.27
N LEU A 38 -1.14 14.75 3.99
CA LEU A 38 -0.89 13.80 5.06
C LEU A 38 -1.93 13.92 6.18
N GLU A 39 -2.10 15.11 6.75
CA GLU A 39 -3.04 15.37 7.85
C GLU A 39 -4.51 15.16 7.46
N LEU A 40 -4.90 15.63 6.27
CA LEU A 40 -6.30 15.65 5.84
C LEU A 40 -6.77 14.31 5.28
N VAL A 41 -5.86 13.46 4.79
CA VAL A 41 -6.20 12.19 4.13
C VAL A 41 -5.43 11.02 4.72
N TRP A 42 -4.11 10.98 4.53
CA TRP A 42 -3.35 9.75 4.75
C TRP A 42 -3.27 9.32 6.22
N TRP A 43 -3.08 10.27 7.14
CA TRP A 43 -3.07 10.03 8.58
C TRP A 43 -4.44 9.75 9.18
N ARG A 44 -5.52 9.91 8.41
CA ARG A 44 -6.85 9.49 8.83
C ARG A 44 -7.13 8.09 8.34
N LEU A 45 -6.66 7.79 7.13
CA LEU A 45 -6.79 6.47 6.51
C LEU A 45 -5.96 5.42 7.25
N ASP A 46 -4.68 5.67 7.49
CA ASP A 46 -3.77 4.74 8.18
C ASP A 46 -4.31 4.26 9.54
N ARG A 47 -4.92 5.15 10.33
CA ARG A 47 -5.57 4.85 11.61
C ARG A 47 -6.88 4.10 11.45
N ALA A 48 -7.51 4.17 10.29
CA ALA A 48 -8.76 3.47 10.00
C ALA A 48 -8.54 2.07 9.45
N LEU A 49 -7.30 1.68 9.14
CA LEU A 49 -6.99 0.36 8.62
C LEU A 49 -7.14 -0.72 9.68
N ASP A 50 -7.76 -1.83 9.29
CA ASP A 50 -7.76 -3.12 9.96
C ASP A 50 -7.14 -4.20 9.06
N LEU A 51 -6.91 -5.39 9.60
CA LEU A 51 -6.25 -6.48 8.86
C LEU A 51 -7.00 -6.89 7.58
N ASP A 52 -8.34 -6.81 7.59
CA ASP A 52 -9.17 -7.18 6.43
C ASP A 52 -9.02 -6.16 5.29
N THR A 53 -9.10 -4.87 5.63
CA THR A 53 -8.89 -3.77 4.68
C THR A 53 -7.47 -3.81 4.12
N ILE A 54 -6.47 -4.07 4.96
CA ILE A 54 -5.06 -4.20 4.55
C ILE A 54 -4.91 -5.36 3.56
N TYR A 55 -5.41 -6.53 3.88
CA TYR A 55 -5.35 -7.72 3.03
C TYR A 55 -5.97 -7.46 1.66
N HIS A 56 -7.20 -6.92 1.63
CA HIS A 56 -7.89 -6.65 0.37
C HIS A 56 -7.25 -5.52 -0.45
N SER A 57 -6.73 -4.48 0.20
CA SER A 57 -6.02 -3.40 -0.49
C SER A 57 -4.69 -3.88 -1.08
N ALA A 58 -3.96 -4.74 -0.36
CA ALA A 58 -2.75 -5.39 -0.87
C ALA A 58 -3.05 -6.32 -2.05
N LYS A 59 -4.11 -7.13 -1.97
CA LYS A 59 -4.52 -8.04 -3.05
C LYS A 59 -4.87 -7.29 -4.34
N LEU A 60 -5.64 -6.20 -4.23
CA LEU A 60 -5.96 -5.35 -5.37
C LEU A 60 -4.70 -4.72 -5.97
N SER A 61 -3.79 -4.21 -5.12
CA SER A 61 -2.54 -3.60 -5.58
C SER A 61 -1.63 -4.61 -6.29
N ALA A 62 -1.52 -5.83 -5.75
CA ALA A 62 -0.74 -6.90 -6.35
C ALA A 62 -1.29 -7.30 -7.73
N LEU A 63 -2.62 -7.40 -7.87
CA LEU A 63 -3.25 -7.69 -9.16
C LEU A 63 -2.93 -6.60 -10.19
N THR A 64 -3.12 -5.33 -9.82
CA THR A 64 -2.80 -4.19 -10.70
C THR A 64 -1.30 -4.13 -11.05
N ALA A 65 -0.42 -4.53 -10.13
CA ALA A 65 1.01 -4.64 -10.41
C ALA A 65 1.30 -5.69 -11.51
N LEU A 66 0.73 -6.89 -11.41
CA LEU A 66 0.91 -7.91 -12.46
C LEU A 66 0.34 -7.48 -13.81
N GLU A 67 -0.87 -6.90 -13.81
CA GLU A 67 -1.53 -6.41 -15.03
C GLU A 67 -0.70 -5.33 -15.75
N SER A 68 0.15 -4.62 -15.02
CA SER A 68 1.09 -3.62 -15.56
C SER A 68 2.50 -4.17 -15.85
N GLY A 69 2.72 -5.48 -15.70
CA GLY A 69 4.02 -6.12 -15.93
C GLY A 69 5.02 -5.96 -14.78
N CYS A 70 4.57 -5.48 -13.61
CA CYS A 70 5.37 -5.39 -12.40
C CYS A 70 5.28 -6.71 -11.61
N THR A 71 6.45 -7.34 -11.39
CA THR A 71 6.53 -8.68 -10.78
C THR A 71 7.15 -8.66 -9.38
N ALA A 72 7.66 -7.51 -8.94
CA ALA A 72 8.14 -7.29 -7.59
C ALA A 72 7.83 -5.88 -7.11
N VAL A 73 7.41 -5.74 -5.84
CA VAL A 73 7.06 -4.45 -5.24
C VAL A 73 7.72 -4.32 -3.86
N ILE A 74 8.21 -3.13 -3.54
CA ILE A 74 8.56 -2.74 -2.18
C ILE A 74 7.38 -1.95 -1.63
N ASP A 75 6.67 -2.52 -0.65
CA ASP A 75 5.52 -1.88 -0.03
C ASP A 75 5.93 -1.14 1.24
N HIS A 76 5.57 0.13 1.32
CA HIS A 76 5.77 1.01 2.46
C HIS A 76 4.47 1.14 3.24
N HIS A 77 4.32 0.29 4.25
CA HIS A 77 3.09 0.15 4.99
C HIS A 77 3.03 1.05 6.23
N GLU A 78 1.87 1.69 6.46
CA GLU A 78 1.57 2.43 7.69
C GLU A 78 0.16 2.04 8.16
N SER A 79 0.04 1.46 9.36
CA SER A 79 -1.24 1.11 9.98
C SER A 79 -1.13 1.13 11.52
N PRO A 80 -1.01 2.32 12.15
CA PRO A 80 -0.72 2.44 13.58
C PRO A 80 -1.74 1.74 14.50
N ASN A 81 -2.97 1.52 14.05
CA ASN A 81 -4.01 0.82 14.81
C ASN A 81 -4.09 -0.69 14.50
N ALA A 82 -3.24 -1.21 13.60
CA ALA A 82 -3.21 -2.61 13.17
C ALA A 82 -1.77 -3.10 12.91
N ILE A 83 -0.82 -2.71 13.77
CA ILE A 83 0.61 -3.03 13.60
C ILE A 83 0.82 -4.55 13.52
N ASP A 84 0.34 -5.27 14.53
CA ASP A 84 0.52 -6.72 14.65
C ASP A 84 -0.23 -7.45 13.52
N GLY A 85 0.52 -8.21 12.72
CA GLY A 85 -0.02 -9.00 11.61
C GLY A 85 -0.17 -8.26 10.28
N SER A 86 -0.05 -6.93 10.25
CA SER A 86 -0.19 -6.13 9.00
C SER A 86 0.73 -6.62 7.87
N LEU A 87 2.02 -6.79 8.15
CA LEU A 87 2.98 -7.23 7.13
C LEU A 87 2.73 -8.67 6.67
N SER A 88 2.21 -9.53 7.55
CA SER A 88 1.86 -10.92 7.22
C SER A 88 0.68 -10.96 6.26
N VAL A 89 -0.40 -10.22 6.53
CA VAL A 89 -1.57 -10.20 5.64
C VAL A 89 -1.26 -9.60 4.27
N ILE A 90 -0.33 -8.64 4.20
CA ILE A 90 0.18 -8.10 2.92
C ILE A 90 0.94 -9.18 2.16
N ALA A 91 1.83 -9.90 2.85
CA ALA A 91 2.61 -10.98 2.24
C ALA A 91 1.70 -12.11 1.72
N ASP A 92 0.70 -12.51 2.50
CA ASP A 92 -0.28 -13.55 2.13
C ASP A 92 -1.10 -13.12 0.91
N ALA A 93 -1.60 -11.88 0.89
CA ALA A 93 -2.33 -11.33 -0.26
C ALA A 93 -1.48 -11.32 -1.54
N CYS A 94 -0.20 -10.93 -1.43
CA CYS A 94 0.72 -10.92 -2.57
C CYS A 94 1.07 -12.34 -3.05
N ALA A 95 1.26 -13.27 -2.11
CA ALA A 95 1.56 -14.67 -2.41
C ALA A 95 0.40 -15.35 -3.14
N GLU A 96 -0.85 -15.06 -2.76
CA GLU A 96 -2.03 -15.58 -3.45
C GLU A 96 -2.13 -15.09 -4.90
N VAL A 97 -1.78 -13.82 -5.15
CA VAL A 97 -1.80 -13.24 -6.50
C VAL A 97 -0.56 -13.65 -7.32
N GLY A 98 0.57 -13.92 -6.67
CA GLY A 98 1.84 -14.29 -7.32
C GLY A 98 2.82 -13.12 -7.54
N VAL A 99 2.66 -12.00 -6.82
CA VAL A 99 3.62 -10.88 -6.83
C VAL A 99 4.68 -11.09 -5.74
N ARG A 100 5.95 -10.86 -6.07
CA ARG A 100 7.00 -10.78 -5.04
C ARG A 100 6.87 -9.47 -4.29
N VAL A 101 6.86 -9.51 -2.96
CA VAL A 101 6.77 -8.29 -2.15
C VAL A 101 7.92 -8.23 -1.14
N ASN A 102 8.47 -7.04 -0.96
CA ASN A 102 9.28 -6.69 0.20
C ASN A 102 8.43 -5.79 1.10
N CYS A 103 7.91 -6.36 2.18
CA CYS A 103 7.07 -5.66 3.14
C CYS A 103 7.94 -4.79 4.06
N THR A 104 7.67 -3.49 4.11
CA THR A 104 8.33 -2.55 5.03
C THR A 104 7.28 -1.82 5.86
N TYR A 105 7.65 -1.41 7.08
CA TYR A 105 6.75 -0.68 7.97
C TYR A 105 7.32 0.71 8.26
N GLY A 106 6.50 1.75 8.08
CA GLY A 106 6.83 3.13 8.41
C GLY A 106 6.80 3.36 9.91
N VAL A 107 7.93 3.73 10.49
CA VAL A 107 8.06 4.04 11.93
C VAL A 107 8.02 5.55 12.13
N THR A 108 7.18 6.01 13.05
CA THR A 108 6.98 7.43 13.34
C THR A 108 6.52 7.65 14.78
N ASP A 109 6.87 8.81 15.35
CA ASP A 109 6.38 9.26 16.66
C ASP A 109 4.99 9.91 16.58
N ARG A 110 4.38 10.01 15.38
CA ARG A 110 3.14 10.74 15.07
C ARG A 110 1.92 10.37 15.93
N HIS A 111 1.92 9.20 16.57
CA HIS A 111 0.85 8.72 17.44
C HIS A 111 1.39 8.06 18.72
N GLY A 112 2.60 8.45 19.14
CA GLY A 112 3.18 8.03 20.42
C GLY A 112 2.46 8.65 21.63
N PRO A 113 2.68 8.11 22.84
CA PRO A 113 2.15 8.67 24.09
C PRO A 113 2.64 10.09 24.40
#